data_AF-A0A534N1P4-F1
#
_entry.id   AF-A0A534N1P4-F1
#
_cell.length_a   1.000
_cell.length_b   1.000
_cell.length_c   1.000
_cell.angle_alpha   90.00
_cell.angle_beta   90.00
_cell.angle_gamma   90.00
#
_symmetry.space_group_name_H-M   'P 1'
#
loop_
_entity.id
_entity.type
_entity.pdbx_description
1 polymer ?
#
loop_
_entity_poly.entity_id
_entity_poly.type
_entity_poly.pdbx_seq_one_letter_code
_entity_poly.pdbx_strand_id
1 'polypeptide(L)' 'MTLEPGSPNSLLDADRSALVVHAKAYDNVSDPAGNAGDRIACGDIVKT' A
#
# COMPACT_ATOMS: atom_id res chain seq x y z
N MET A 1 -5.75 -11.09 1.72
CA MET A 1 -4.77 -10.40 0.88
C MET A 1 -3.61 -11.35 0.70
N THR A 2 -3.08 -11.53 -0.52
CA THR A 2 -2.00 -12.48 -0.81
C THR A 2 -1.01 -11.92 -1.83
N LEU A 3 0.15 -12.57 -1.98
CA LEU A 3 1.09 -12.34 -3.08
C LEU A 3 1.06 -13.47 -4.12
N GLU A 4 0.09 -14.37 -4.04
CA GLU A 4 -0.10 -15.43 -5.04
C GLU A 4 -0.77 -14.84 -6.30
N PRO A 5 -0.13 -14.89 -7.48
CA PRO A 5 -0.72 -14.34 -8.72
C PRO A 5 -2.05 -15.02 -9.08
N GLY A 6 -2.98 -14.24 -9.63
CA GLY A 6 -4.29 -14.75 -10.09
C GLY A 6 -5.30 -15.07 -8.98
N SER A 7 -4.92 -14.98 -7.70
CA SER A 7 -5.87 -15.05 -6.60
C SER A 7 -6.76 -13.79 -6.55
N PRO A 8 -8.07 -13.89 -6.26
CA PRO A 8 -8.97 -12.73 -6.24
C PRO A 8 -8.59 -11.60 -5.29
N ASN A 9 -7.76 -11.87 -4.28
CA ASN A 9 -7.28 -10.89 -3.29
C ASN A 9 -5.75 -10.73 -3.34
N SER A 10 -5.14 -10.98 -4.49
CA SER A 10 -3.71 -10.77 -4.73
C SER A 10 -3.38 -9.29 -4.86
N LEU A 11 -2.23 -8.88 -4.32
CA LEU A 11 -1.64 -7.56 -4.56
C LEU A 11 -0.82 -7.50 -5.87
N LEU A 12 -0.69 -8.65 -6.56
CA LEU A 12 0.00 -8.79 -7.84
C LEU A 12 -1.01 -8.90 -9.00
N ASP A 13 -2.04 -8.07 -8.98
CA ASP A 13 -3.03 -7.93 -10.06
C ASP A 13 -2.47 -7.15 -11.26
N ALA A 14 -3.36 -6.87 -12.22
CA ALA A 14 -2.97 -6.32 -13.52
C ALA A 14 -2.43 -4.88 -13.42
N ASP A 15 -2.95 -4.08 -12.49
CA ASP A 15 -2.53 -2.70 -12.21
C ASP A 15 -1.45 -2.61 -11.12
N ARG A 16 -1.22 -3.68 -10.36
CA ARG A 16 -0.18 -3.80 -9.33
C ARG A 16 -0.49 -2.95 -8.10
N SER A 17 0.19 -3.28 -7.02
CA SER A 17 0.17 -2.52 -5.77
C SER A 17 1.54 -1.93 -5.45
N ALA A 18 1.54 -0.81 -4.70
CA ALA A 18 2.74 -0.21 -4.14
C ALA A 18 2.64 -0.11 -2.61
N LEU A 19 3.77 -0.30 -1.93
CA LEU A 19 3.91 0.02 -0.52
C LEU A 19 4.36 1.47 -0.37
N VAL A 20 3.61 2.25 0.39
CA VAL A 20 3.86 3.69 0.62
C VAL A 20 4.17 3.93 2.09
N VAL A 21 5.22 4.71 2.37
CA VAL A 21 5.55 5.19 3.71
C VAL A 21 5.19 6.67 3.82
N HIS A 22 4.46 7.03 4.86
CA HIS A 22 4.05 8.40 5.14
C HIS A 22 5.03 9.11 6.10
N ALA A 23 5.01 10.45 6.08
CA ALA A 23 5.90 11.29 6.88
C ALA A 23 5.63 11.24 8.39
N LYS A 24 4.41 10.91 8.80
CA LYS A 24 3.96 10.89 10.20
C LYS A 24 3.26 9.57 10.51
N ALA A 25 3.16 9.28 11.81
CA ALA A 25 2.37 8.17 12.29
C ALA A 25 0.87 8.35 11.95
N TYR A 26 0.21 7.23 11.71
CA TYR A 26 -1.23 7.16 11.46
C TYR A 26 -2.01 7.28 12.77
N ASP A 27 -3.06 8.10 12.81
CA ASP A 27 -3.85 8.36 14.02
C ASP A 27 -5.00 7.35 14.27
N ASN A 28 -5.31 6.46 13.32
CA ASN A 28 -6.41 5.48 13.39
C ASN A 28 -7.82 6.05 13.50
N VAL A 29 -8.02 7.33 13.21
CA VAL A 29 -9.34 7.99 13.36
C VAL A 29 -9.70 8.80 12.12
N SER A 30 -8.75 9.56 11.57
CA SER A 30 -9.06 10.56 10.56
C SER A 30 -9.10 9.95 9.17
N ASP A 31 -10.24 10.07 8.48
CA ASP A 31 -10.32 9.67 7.08
C ASP A 31 -9.61 10.69 6.17
N PRO A 32 -9.05 10.27 5.02
CA PRO A 32 -8.93 8.88 4.54
C PRO A 32 -7.59 8.21 4.92
N ALA A 33 -6.65 8.95 5.51
CA ALA A 33 -5.25 8.52 5.66
C ALA A 33 -4.64 8.88 7.03
N GLY A 34 -5.47 8.99 8.07
CA GLY A 34 -5.08 9.05 9.47
C GLY A 34 -4.13 10.19 9.82
N ASN A 35 -4.26 11.35 9.16
CA ASN A 35 -3.35 12.50 9.27
C ASN A 35 -1.86 12.16 9.13
N ALA A 36 -1.52 11.10 8.38
CA ALA A 36 -0.16 10.60 8.26
C ALA A 36 0.78 11.55 7.45
N GLY A 37 0.25 12.59 6.82
CA GLY A 37 1.03 13.55 6.04
C GLY A 37 1.51 13.00 4.69
N ASP A 38 2.55 13.62 4.13
CA ASP A 38 3.04 13.35 2.78
C ASP A 38 3.57 11.92 2.60
N ARG A 39 3.54 11.42 1.36
CA ARG A 39 4.15 10.13 0.96
C ARG A 39 5.64 10.34 0.73
N ILE A 40 6.49 9.77 1.58
CA ILE A 40 7.95 10.02 1.56
C ILE A 40 8.75 8.87 0.94
N ALA A 41 8.15 7.69 0.78
CA ALA A 41 8.72 6.58 0.01
C ALA A 41 7.62 5.78 -0.68
N CYS A 42 7.95 5.19 -1.83
CA CYS A 42 7.07 4.35 -2.62
C CYS A 42 7.88 3.21 -3.22
N GLY A 43 7.38 1.98 -3.12
CA GLY A 43 7.99 0.81 -3.73
C GLY A 43 6.95 -0.11 -4.34
N ASP A 44 7.12 -0.44 -5.62
CA ASP A 44 6.24 -1.38 -6.31
C ASP A 44 6.40 -2.79 -5.72
N ILE A 45 5.28 -3.48 -5.52
CA ILE A 45 5.30 -4.87 -5.07
C ILE A 45 5.44 -5.75 -6.31
N VAL A 46 6.60 -6.40 -6.43
CA VAL A 46 6.93 -7.26 -7.58
C VAL A 46 7.42 -8.63 -7.15
N LYS A 47 7.07 -9.66 -7.95
CA LYS A 47 7.66 -11.00 -7.82
C LYS A 47 8.98 -11.02 -8.58
N THR A 48 10.04 -11.45 -7.89
CA THR A 48 11.38 -11.68 -8.46
C THR A 48 11.49 -13.08 -9.04
#